data_AF-A0A8B6LFZ9-F1
#
_entry.id   AF-A0A8B6LFZ9-F1
#
_cell.length_a   1.000
_cell.length_b   1.000
_cell.length_c   1.000
_cell.angle_alpha   90.00
_cell.angle_beta   90.00
_cell.angle_gamma   90.00
#
_symmetry.space_group_name_H-M   'P 1'
#
loop_
_entity.id
_entity.type
_entity.pdbx_description
1 polymer ?
#
loop_
_entity_poly.entity_id
_entity_poly.type
_entity_poly.pdbx_seq_one_letter_code
_entity_poly.pdbx_strand_id
1 'polypeptide(L)'
;MATESNRQDELKKMVLCASCAGIQRNWRRAPGHAELVQLSSRKVERSDGEHGGHTINVTSYRCDACGTRWEYENDKTNQQAGWSVVGR
;
A
#
# COMPACT_ATOMS: atom_id res chain seq x y z
N MET A 1 10.46 -22.80 1.17
CA MET A 1 9.94 -21.50 0.65
C MET A 1 8.42 -21.60 0.60
N ALA A 2 7.68 -21.26 1.67
CA ALA A 2 6.22 -21.43 1.71
C ALA A 2 5.52 -20.56 2.79
N THR A 3 6.05 -19.37 3.11
CA THR A 3 5.48 -18.51 4.18
C THR A 3 4.97 -17.16 3.69
N GLU A 4 5.36 -16.70 2.50
CA GLU A 4 4.84 -15.46 1.92
C GLU A 4 3.43 -15.64 1.33
N SER A 5 3.15 -16.77 0.69
CA SER A 5 1.86 -17.01 0.02
C SER A 5 0.68 -17.13 1.01
N ASN A 6 0.92 -17.71 2.19
CA ASN A 6 -0.14 -17.95 3.18
C ASN A 6 -0.57 -16.66 3.90
N ARG A 7 0.36 -15.75 4.23
CA ARG A 7 0.04 -14.42 4.78
C ARG A 7 -0.75 -13.55 3.81
N GLN A 8 -0.47 -13.68 2.51
CA GLN A 8 -1.22 -12.98 1.47
C GLN A 8 -2.67 -13.46 1.34
N ASP A 9 -2.95 -14.73 1.65
CA ASP A 9 -4.29 -15.31 1.63
C ASP A 9 -5.11 -14.93 2.89
N GLU A 10 -4.46 -14.77 4.04
CA GLU A 10 -5.12 -14.23 5.25
C GLU A 10 -5.50 -12.75 5.08
N LEU A 11 -4.65 -11.95 4.43
CA LEU A 11 -4.99 -10.59 3.97
C LEU A 11 -6.12 -10.57 2.93
N LYS A 12 -6.28 -11.65 2.15
CA LYS A 12 -7.34 -11.82 1.14
C LYS A 12 -8.73 -12.01 1.76
N LYS A 13 -8.80 -12.34 3.05
CA LYS A 13 -10.05 -12.46 3.81
C LYS A 13 -10.57 -11.13 4.35
N MET A 14 -9.94 -10.00 4.02
CA MET A 14 -10.59 -8.69 4.11
C MET A 14 -11.50 -8.53 2.90
N VAL A 15 -12.82 -8.46 3.11
CA VAL A 15 -13.79 -8.17 2.04
C VAL A 15 -13.54 -6.75 1.53
N LEU A 16 -12.64 -6.64 0.57
CA LEU A 16 -12.41 -5.44 -0.22
C LEU A 16 -13.60 -5.26 -1.16
N CYS A 17 -14.02 -4.01 -1.40
CA CYS A 17 -14.96 -3.74 -2.49
C CYS A 17 -14.29 -4.10 -3.84
N ALA A 18 -15.11 -4.29 -4.89
CA ALA A 18 -14.60 -4.63 -6.23
C ALA A 18 -13.52 -3.66 -6.73
N SER A 19 -13.66 -2.37 -6.41
CA SER A 19 -12.67 -1.34 -6.74
C SER A 19 -11.36 -1.51 -5.98
N CYS A 20 -11.41 -1.78 -4.67
CA CYS A 20 -10.23 -2.08 -3.85
C CYS A 20 -9.52 -3.36 -4.31
N ALA A 21 -10.28 -4.39 -4.70
CA ALA A 21 -9.74 -5.65 -5.20
C ALA A 21 -9.01 -5.50 -6.54
N GLY A 22 -9.37 -4.47 -7.34
CA GLY A 22 -8.71 -4.13 -8.58
C GLY A 22 -7.41 -3.33 -8.43
N ILE A 23 -7.07 -2.85 -7.23
CA ILE A 23 -5.84 -2.08 -7.01
C ILE A 23 -4.62 -3.02 -7.11
N GLN A 24 -3.67 -2.65 -7.98
CA GLN A 24 -2.39 -3.36 -8.08
C GLN A 24 -1.48 -2.97 -6.90
N ARG A 25 -1.34 -3.91 -5.96
CA ARG A 25 -0.49 -3.77 -4.77
C ARG A 25 0.99 -3.90 -5.09
N ASN A 26 1.85 -3.24 -4.33
CA ASN A 26 3.31 -3.31 -4.45
C ASN A 26 3.83 -2.87 -5.84
N TRP A 27 3.14 -1.92 -6.49
CA TRP A 27 3.58 -1.36 -7.78
C TRP A 27 3.51 0.16 -7.72
N ARG A 28 4.65 0.78 -8.02
CA ARG A 28 4.74 2.23 -8.09
C ARG A 28 3.94 2.76 -9.28
N ARG A 29 3.21 3.85 -9.08
CA ARG A 29 2.29 4.47 -10.07
C ARG A 29 1.09 3.62 -10.45
N ALA A 30 0.82 2.54 -9.74
CA ALA A 30 -0.41 1.80 -9.95
C ALA A 30 -1.64 2.71 -9.71
N PRO A 31 -2.66 2.64 -10.58
CA PRO A 31 -3.86 3.44 -10.40
C PRO A 31 -4.61 3.01 -9.14
N GLY A 32 -4.89 3.97 -8.26
CA GLY A 32 -5.91 3.80 -7.23
C GLY A 32 -7.31 3.88 -7.85
N HIS A 33 -8.35 3.53 -7.10
CA HIS A 33 -9.72 3.78 -7.52
C HIS A 33 -10.24 5.12 -6.97
N ALA A 34 -11.32 5.64 -7.57
CA ALA A 34 -11.89 6.95 -7.24
C ALA A 34 -12.30 7.11 -5.76
N GLU A 35 -12.87 6.05 -5.16
CA GLU A 35 -13.33 6.08 -3.76
C GLU A 35 -12.21 6.12 -2.69
N LEU A 36 -10.93 6.17 -3.09
CA LEU A 36 -9.82 6.32 -2.14
C LEU A 36 -9.68 7.77 -1.72
N VAL A 37 -10.13 8.07 -0.50
CA VAL A 37 -10.00 9.40 0.10
C VAL A 37 -8.64 9.49 0.79
N GLN A 38 -7.83 10.47 0.39
CA GLN A 38 -6.56 10.75 1.06
C GLN A 38 -6.82 11.25 2.48
N LEU A 39 -6.18 10.61 3.46
CA LEU A 39 -6.25 10.99 4.87
C LEU A 39 -5.07 11.89 5.25
N SER A 40 -3.86 11.34 5.17
CA SER A 40 -2.65 12.00 5.68
C SER A 40 -1.45 11.62 4.82
N SER A 41 -0.53 12.56 4.59
CA SER A 41 0.76 12.28 3.96
C SER A 41 1.87 12.54 4.97
N ARG A 42 2.75 11.56 5.18
CA ARG A 42 3.93 11.71 6.01
C ARG A 42 5.18 11.30 5.26
N LYS A 43 6.27 12.00 5.56
CA LYS A 43 7.60 11.60 5.15
C LYS A 43 8.13 10.59 6.16
N VAL A 44 8.59 9.45 5.70
CA VAL A 44 9.17 8.39 6.53
C VAL A 44 10.61 8.21 6.07
N GLU A 45 11.54 8.12 7.01
CA GLU A 45 12.90 7.71 6.72
C GLU A 45 12.93 6.17 6.66
N ARG A 46 13.23 5.62 5.49
CA ARG A 46 13.42 4.19 5.29
C ARG A 46 14.91 3.89 5.26
N SER A 47 15.32 3.03 6.16
CA SER A 47 16.64 2.41 6.13
C SER A 47 16.51 1.04 5.47
N ASP A 48 16.52 1.01 4.15
CA ASP A 48 16.50 -0.25 3.38
C ASP A 48 17.94 -0.76 3.23
N GLY A 49 18.50 -1.26 4.34
CA GLY A 49 19.81 -1.94 4.34
C GLY A 49 21.01 -1.09 3.88
N GLU A 50 21.94 -1.76 3.19
CA GLU A 50 23.32 -1.33 2.85
C GLU A 50 23.43 0.02 2.09
N HIS A 51 22.33 0.52 1.53
CA HIS A 51 22.25 1.82 0.89
C HIS A 51 21.56 2.79 1.84
N GLY A 52 22.31 3.77 2.36
CA GLY A 52 21.90 4.66 3.45
C GLY A 52 20.46 5.18 3.41
N GLY A 53 19.94 5.53 4.60
CA GLY A 53 18.54 5.91 4.80
C GLY A 53 18.06 6.99 3.82
N HIS A 54 16.89 6.76 3.21
CA HIS A 54 16.28 7.69 2.28
C HIS A 54 14.88 8.09 2.77
N THR A 55 14.49 9.34 2.49
CA THR A 55 13.18 9.85 2.87
C THR A 55 12.15 9.51 1.79
N ILE A 56 11.19 8.67 2.12
CA ILE A 56 10.04 8.31 1.29
C ILE A 56 8.81 9.10 1.70
N ASN A 57 7.86 9.28 0.78
CA ASN A 57 6.57 9.87 1.09
C ASN A 57 5.50 8.78 1.14
N VAL A 58 4.99 8.51 2.35
CA VAL A 58 3.88 7.57 2.58
C VAL A 58 2.61 8.37 2.71
N THR A 59 1.64 8.08 1.87
CA THR A 59 0.31 8.72 1.92
C THR A 59 -0.73 7.68 2.30
N SER A 60 -1.40 7.90 3.42
CA SER A 60 -2.50 7.07 3.88
C SER A 60 -3.81 7.51 3.22
N TYR A 61 -4.57 6.53 2.78
CA TYR A 61 -5.87 6.65 2.13
C TYR A 61 -6.87 5.75 2.85
N ARG A 62 -8.14 6.09 2.73
CA ARG A 62 -9.26 5.27 3.19
C ARG A 62 -10.29 5.18 2.09
N CYS A 63 -10.69 3.97 1.76
CA CYS A 63 -11.79 3.72 0.85
C CYS A 63 -13.09 4.10 1.54
N ASP A 64 -13.88 5.01 0.95
CA ASP A 64 -15.19 5.39 1.50
C ASP A 64 -16.20 4.24 1.38
N ALA A 65 -16.13 3.46 0.29
CA ALA A 65 -17.07 2.38 0.00
C ALA A 65 -16.98 1.18 0.97
N CYS A 66 -15.77 0.70 1.31
CA CYS A 66 -15.59 -0.44 2.22
C CYS A 66 -14.93 -0.07 3.55
N GLY A 67 -14.38 1.13 3.68
CA GLY A 67 -13.64 1.59 4.86
C GLY A 67 -12.18 1.13 4.91
N THR A 68 -11.69 0.33 3.95
CA THR A 68 -10.32 -0.19 3.95
C THR A 68 -9.30 0.93 3.90
N ARG A 69 -8.29 0.84 4.77
CA ARG A 69 -7.14 1.73 4.80
C ARG A 69 -6.04 1.21 3.89
N TRP A 70 -5.55 2.12 3.07
CA TRP A 70 -4.49 1.91 2.11
C TRP A 70 -3.36 2.87 2.40
N GLU A 71 -2.12 2.44 2.22
CA GLU A 71 -0.97 3.33 2.20
C GLU A 71 -0.33 3.26 0.83
N TYR A 72 -0.04 4.41 0.26
CA TYR A 72 0.73 4.54 -0.96
C TYR A 72 2.12 5.04 -0.62
N GLU A 73 3.11 4.20 -0.88
CA GLU A 73 4.51 4.54 -0.73
C GLU A 73 5.05 5.07 -2.05
N ASN A 74 5.46 6.34 -2.09
CA ASN A 74 6.22 6.88 -3.22
C ASN A 74 7.71 6.80 -2.89
N ASP A 75 8.28 5.63 -3.14
CA ASP A 75 9.73 5.47 -3.15
C ASP A 75 10.27 5.46 -4.58
N LYS A 76 11.36 6.17 -4.81
CA LYS A 76 12.03 6.21 -6.12
C LYS A 76 12.98 5.03 -6.31
N THR A 77 13.50 4.49 -5.21
CA THR A 77 14.51 3.42 -5.23
C THR A 77 13.91 2.03 -5.31
N ASN A 78 12.65 1.88 -4.89
CA ASN A 78 11.92 0.62 -4.83
C ASN A 78 10.73 0.67 -5.78
N GLN A 79 10.80 -0.12 -6.86
CA GLN A 79 9.68 -0.23 -7.81
C GLN A 79 8.49 -0.98 -7.22
N GLN A 80 8.72 -1.75 -6.16
CA GLN A 80 7.67 -2.42 -5.39
C GLN A 80 7.03 -1.48 -4.35
N ALA A 81 7.51 -0.24 -4.20
CA ALA A 81 6.84 0.76 -3.39
C ALA A 81 5.61 1.29 -4.11
N GLY A 82 4.44 1.06 -3.53
CA GLY A 82 3.16 1.43 -4.12
C GLY A 82 2.03 1.25 -3.12
N TRP A 83 0.91 0.71 -3.60
CA TRP A 83 -0.25 0.46 -2.76
C TRP A 83 -0.05 -0.75 -1.83
N SER A 84 -0.25 -0.52 -0.54
CA SER A 84 -0.25 -1.52 0.51
C SER A 84 -1.52 -1.41 1.33
N VAL A 85 -2.20 -2.54 1.58
CA VAL A 85 -3.35 -2.60 2.47
C VAL A 85 -2.85 -2.66 3.89
N VAL A 86 -3.25 -1.72 4.72
CA VAL A 86 -2.78 -1.63 6.12
C VAL A 86 -3.85 -2.03 7.14
N GLY A 87 -5.07 -2.27 6.68
CA GLY A 87 -6.18 -2.76 7.50
C GLY A 87 -7.48 -2.04 7.18
N ARG A 88 -8.42 -2.05 8.13
CA ARG A 88 -9.69 -1.32 8.08
C ARG A 88 -9.79 -0.40 9.30
#